data_AF-G1VDP7-F1
#
_entry.id   AF-G1VDP7-F1
#
_cell.length_a   1.000
_cell.length_b   1.000
_cell.length_c   1.000
_cell.angle_alpha   90.00
_cell.angle_beta   90.00
_cell.angle_gamma   90.00
#
_symmetry.space_group_name_H-M   'P 1'
#
loop_
_entity.id
_entity.type
_entity.pdbx_description
1 polymer ?
#
loop_
_entity_poly.entity_id
_entity_poly.type
_entity_poly.pdbx_seq_one_letter_code
_entity_poly.pdbx_strand_id
1 'polypeptide(L)'
;MIDVIKAASYIFKRYKDERNTEIDEMKLHKLMYFSQRESIIRTGQPMFDEQFEAWKYGPVIVKVRDKYKAKALNELPSQTELAPFLESFDYVFQHYAPKDSWSLSILAHGESSWQHAREGYGDDDRCDVPMALDDIIQDAERIKMRRFYFDEILPQLNKEN
;
A
#
# COMPACT_ATOMS: atom_id res chain seq x y z
N MET A 1 -5.42 11.66 -9.06
CA MET A 1 -4.78 11.37 -7.76
C MET A 1 -5.59 12.05 -6.67
N ILE A 2 -5.62 11.45 -5.48
CA ILE A 2 -6.22 12.02 -4.26
C ILE A 2 -5.12 12.55 -3.34
N ASP A 3 -5.46 13.53 -2.50
CA ASP A 3 -4.55 13.96 -1.44
C ASP A 3 -4.25 12.80 -0.47
N VAL A 4 -2.98 12.64 -0.10
CA VAL A 4 -2.53 11.52 0.75
C VAL A 4 -3.14 11.52 2.15
N ILE A 5 -3.44 12.70 2.72
CA ILE A 5 -4.08 12.79 4.04
C ILE A 5 -5.53 12.37 3.93
N LYS A 6 -6.19 12.67 2.81
CA LYS A 6 -7.53 12.15 2.52
C LYS A 6 -7.54 10.64 2.35
N ALA A 7 -6.59 10.09 1.60
CA ALA A 7 -6.42 8.64 1.46
C ALA A 7 -6.19 7.96 2.83
N ALA A 8 -5.27 8.50 3.63
CA ALA A 8 -4.97 7.97 4.96
C ALA A 8 -6.16 8.08 5.92
N SER A 9 -6.87 9.20 5.91
CA SER A 9 -8.07 9.41 6.73
C SER A 9 -9.21 8.46 6.33
N TYR A 10 -9.35 8.17 5.04
CA TYR A 10 -10.30 7.16 4.55
C TYR A 10 -9.97 5.76 5.09
N ILE A 11 -8.70 5.31 4.97
CA ILE A 11 -8.27 4.00 5.52
C ILE A 11 -8.48 3.97 7.04
N PHE A 12 -8.06 5.03 7.75
CA PHE A 12 -8.18 5.12 9.21
C PHE A 12 -9.64 5.00 9.65
N LYS A 13 -10.53 5.78 9.03
CA LYS A 13 -11.97 5.75 9.33
C LYS A 13 -12.59 4.40 9.00
N ARG A 14 -12.37 3.88 7.78
CA ARG A 14 -12.95 2.61 7.34
C ARG A 14 -12.53 1.45 8.24
N TYR A 15 -11.25 1.40 8.63
CA TYR A 15 -10.77 0.36 9.55
C TYR A 15 -11.47 0.45 10.92
N LYS A 16 -11.63 1.66 11.46
CA LYS A 16 -12.36 1.89 12.72
C LYS A 16 -13.81 1.44 12.62
N ASP A 17 -14.50 1.77 11.53
CA ASP A 17 -15.89 1.41 11.30
C ASP A 17 -16.08 -0.11 11.14
N GLU A 18 -15.20 -0.79 10.39
CA GLU A 18 -15.31 -2.25 10.14
C GLU A 18 -14.80 -3.14 11.28
N ARG A 19 -13.82 -2.67 12.06
CA ARG A 19 -13.13 -3.47 13.09
C ARG A 19 -13.42 -3.03 14.52
N ASN A 20 -14.18 -1.95 14.69
CA ASN A 20 -14.49 -1.35 15.98
C ASN A 20 -13.24 -1.06 16.84
N THR A 21 -12.12 -0.72 16.19
CA THR A 21 -10.85 -0.40 16.84
C THR A 21 -10.00 0.49 15.95
N GLU A 22 -9.15 1.33 16.56
CA GLU A 22 -8.27 2.21 15.80
C GLU A 22 -7.12 1.41 15.15
N ILE A 23 -6.82 1.73 13.90
CA ILE A 23 -5.68 1.16 13.18
C ILE A 23 -4.38 1.67 13.80
N ASP A 24 -3.40 0.79 13.99
CA ASP A 24 -2.05 1.21 14.40
C ASP A 24 -1.31 1.90 13.26
N GLU A 25 -0.36 2.76 13.61
CA GLU A 25 0.39 3.58 12.64
C GLU A 25 1.10 2.72 11.59
N MET A 26 1.73 1.61 12.02
CA MET A 26 2.49 0.75 11.13
C MET A 26 1.55 0.12 10.09
N LYS A 27 0.42 -0.43 10.53
CA LYS A 27 -0.59 -0.99 9.62
C LYS A 27 -1.13 0.05 8.66
N LEU A 28 -1.41 1.28 9.12
CA LEU A 28 -1.88 2.36 8.25
C LEU A 28 -0.90 2.59 7.08
N HIS A 29 0.40 2.70 7.36
CA HIS A 29 1.40 2.89 6.30
C HIS A 29 1.48 1.70 5.34
N LYS A 30 1.32 0.48 5.83
CA LYS A 30 1.31 -0.70 4.95
C LYS A 30 0.07 -0.74 4.07
N LEU A 31 -1.11 -0.44 4.61
CA LEU A 31 -2.32 -0.36 3.80
C LEU A 31 -2.22 0.76 2.76
N MET A 32 -1.66 1.92 3.11
CA MET A 32 -1.37 3.01 2.16
C MET A 32 -0.45 2.54 1.02
N TYR A 33 0.65 1.85 1.35
CA TYR A 33 1.56 1.32 0.34
C TYR A 33 0.87 0.32 -0.60
N PHE A 34 0.13 -0.64 -0.04
CA PHE A 34 -0.59 -1.62 -0.86
C PHE A 34 -1.72 -0.99 -1.67
N SER A 35 -2.37 0.07 -1.17
CA SER A 35 -3.35 0.85 -1.93
C SER A 35 -2.71 1.58 -3.11
N GLN A 36 -1.54 2.23 -2.92
CA GLN A 36 -0.79 2.85 -4.02
C GLN A 36 -0.47 1.83 -5.11
N ARG A 37 0.08 0.67 -4.73
CA ARG A 37 0.41 -0.40 -5.68
C ARG A 37 -0.84 -0.96 -6.38
N GLU A 38 -1.91 -1.22 -5.63
CA GLU A 38 -3.15 -1.77 -6.20
C GLU A 38 -3.82 -0.78 -7.18
N SER A 39 -3.75 0.52 -6.89
CA SER A 39 -4.20 1.56 -7.82
C SER A 39 -3.46 1.47 -9.15
N ILE A 40 -2.12 1.32 -9.10
CA ILE A 40 -1.30 1.17 -10.31
C ILE A 40 -1.67 -0.11 -11.07
N ILE A 41 -1.85 -1.24 -10.38
CA ILE A 41 -2.28 -2.50 -11.02
C ILE A 41 -3.58 -2.34 -11.81
N ARG A 42 -4.57 -1.68 -11.21
CA ARG A 42 -5.93 -1.58 -11.76
C ARG A 42 -6.07 -0.48 -12.80
N THR A 43 -5.49 0.68 -12.54
CA THR A 43 -5.74 1.90 -13.31
C THR A 43 -4.54 2.35 -14.13
N GLY A 44 -3.36 1.77 -13.89
CA GLY A 44 -2.10 2.24 -14.43
C GLY A 44 -1.64 3.58 -13.84
N GLN A 45 -2.31 4.10 -12.81
CA GLN A 45 -2.04 5.40 -12.24
C GLN A 45 -1.80 5.32 -10.72
N PRO A 46 -0.89 6.14 -10.17
CA PRO A 46 -0.73 6.28 -8.73
C PRO A 46 -2.02 6.83 -8.08
N MET A 47 -2.23 6.45 -6.83
CA MET A 47 -3.35 6.94 -6.02
C MET A 47 -3.08 8.35 -5.52
N PHE A 48 -1.86 8.61 -5.03
CA PHE A 48 -1.38 9.90 -4.52
C PHE A 48 0.08 10.13 -4.94
N ASP A 49 0.55 11.38 -4.83
CA ASP A 49 1.88 11.82 -5.29
C ASP A 49 2.98 11.60 -4.25
N GLU A 50 2.63 11.54 -2.96
CA GLU A 50 3.61 11.46 -1.89
C GLU A 50 4.45 10.18 -1.92
N GLN A 51 5.75 10.37 -1.74
CA GLN A 51 6.72 9.28 -1.68
C GLN A 51 6.73 8.62 -0.30
N PHE A 52 6.98 7.32 -0.31
CA PHE A 52 7.32 6.57 0.89
C PHE A 52 8.82 6.66 1.15
N GLU A 53 9.23 6.63 2.40
CA GLU A 53 10.60 6.38 2.82
C GLU A 53 10.77 4.91 3.24
N ALA A 54 11.90 4.30 2.92
CA ALA A 54 12.16 2.88 3.12
C ALA A 54 12.64 2.53 4.55
N TRP A 55 11.81 2.85 5.54
CA TRP A 55 12.14 2.66 6.95
C TRP A 55 12.34 1.18 7.31
N LYS A 56 12.97 0.94 8.47
CA LYS A 56 13.30 -0.39 9.01
C LYS A 56 12.13 -1.38 8.99
N TYR A 57 10.93 -0.91 9.32
CA TYR A 57 9.71 -1.73 9.36
C TYR A 57 8.83 -1.48 8.13
N GLY A 58 9.46 -1.26 6.98
CA GLY A 58 8.80 -1.05 5.69
C GLY A 58 8.49 0.42 5.35
N PRO A 59 7.77 0.66 4.25
CA PRO A 59 7.44 1.98 3.71
C PRO A 59 6.68 2.87 4.71
N VAL A 60 7.04 4.15 4.80
CA VAL A 60 6.40 5.18 5.66
C VAL A 60 6.26 6.50 4.88
N ILE A 61 5.13 7.20 5.02
CA ILE A 61 4.97 8.58 4.51
C ILE A 61 5.05 9.52 5.71
N VAL A 62 6.13 10.31 5.82
CA VAL A 62 6.37 11.18 6.99
C VAL A 62 5.20 12.12 7.25
N LYS A 63 4.64 12.73 6.19
CA LYS A 63 3.46 13.61 6.28
C LYS A 63 2.24 12.93 6.95
N VAL A 64 2.01 11.65 6.65
CA VAL A 64 0.91 10.87 7.26
C VAL A 64 1.24 10.49 8.69
N ARG A 65 2.49 10.12 9.00
CA ARG A 65 2.96 9.83 10.35
C ARG A 65 2.77 11.02 11.29
N ASP A 66 3.11 12.22 10.83
CA ASP A 66 2.94 13.44 11.62
C ASP A 66 1.47 13.71 11.93
N LYS A 67 0.58 13.56 10.93
CA LYS A 67 -0.88 13.69 11.13
C LYS A 67 -1.45 12.59 12.02
N TYR A 68 -0.97 11.35 11.92
CA TYR A 68 -1.38 10.24 12.79
C TYR A 68 -1.03 10.54 14.25
N LYS A 69 0.22 10.95 14.52
CA LYS A 69 0.68 11.29 15.87
C LYS A 69 -0.06 12.48 16.48
N ALA A 70 -0.39 13.48 15.64
CA ALA A 70 -1.20 14.62 16.03
C ALA A 70 -2.70 14.29 16.19
N LYS A 71 -3.13 13.04 15.92
CA LYS A 71 -4.54 12.62 15.89
C LYS A 71 -5.39 13.49 14.95
N ALA A 72 -4.82 13.86 13.81
CA ALA A 72 -5.36 14.82 12.85
C ALA A 72 -5.68 14.18 11.48
N LEU A 73 -6.06 12.90 11.47
CA LEU A 73 -6.56 12.20 10.27
C LEU A 73 -8.09 12.28 10.22
N ASN A 74 -8.61 13.45 9.86
CA ASN A 74 -10.04 13.77 9.87
C ASN A 74 -10.55 14.34 8.52
N GLU A 75 -9.67 14.53 7.55
CA GLU A 75 -10.00 15.11 6.25
C GLU A 75 -10.42 13.97 5.30
N LEU A 76 -11.72 13.76 5.06
CA LEU A 76 -12.19 12.68 4.19
C LEU A 76 -12.24 13.11 2.71
N PRO A 77 -11.98 12.19 1.76
CA PRO A 77 -12.20 12.45 0.34
C PRO A 77 -13.69 12.59 0.05
N SER A 78 -14.02 13.48 -0.89
CA SER A 78 -15.34 13.50 -1.51
C SER A 78 -15.59 12.21 -2.29
N GLN A 79 -16.86 11.91 -2.56
CA GLN A 79 -17.23 10.74 -3.35
C GLN A 79 -16.58 10.73 -4.74
N THR A 80 -16.49 11.90 -5.39
CA THR A 80 -15.85 12.06 -6.70
C THR A 80 -14.34 11.81 -6.63
N GLU A 81 -13.67 12.26 -5.57
CA GLU A 81 -12.24 11.98 -5.36
C GLU A 81 -11.99 10.49 -5.10
N LEU A 82 -12.87 9.83 -4.35
CA LEU A 82 -12.73 8.42 -3.95
C LEU A 82 -13.07 7.44 -5.09
N ALA A 83 -14.04 7.77 -5.94
CA ALA A 83 -14.62 6.85 -6.92
C ALA A 83 -13.60 6.10 -7.80
N PRO A 84 -12.54 6.74 -8.35
CA PRO A 84 -11.54 6.03 -9.16
C PRO A 84 -10.72 4.98 -8.40
N PHE A 85 -10.67 5.09 -7.07
CA PHE A 85 -9.78 4.30 -6.21
C PHE A 85 -10.52 3.30 -5.33
N LEU A 86 -11.85 3.29 -5.37
CA LEU A 86 -12.69 2.49 -4.46
C LEU A 86 -12.37 0.99 -4.55
N GLU A 87 -12.27 0.44 -5.76
CA GLU A 87 -11.90 -0.98 -5.94
C GLU A 87 -10.51 -1.32 -5.40
N SER A 88 -9.57 -0.37 -5.48
CA SER A 88 -8.22 -0.57 -4.94
C SER A 88 -8.25 -0.63 -3.43
N PHE A 89 -9.02 0.26 -2.79
CA PHE A 89 -9.25 0.18 -1.35
C PHE A 89 -9.98 -1.08 -0.94
N ASP A 90 -11.03 -1.49 -1.66
CA ASP A 90 -11.80 -2.69 -1.37
C ASP A 90 -10.92 -3.94 -1.42
N TYR A 91 -10.10 -4.08 -2.46
CA TYR A 91 -9.13 -5.16 -2.55
C TYR A 91 -8.17 -5.16 -1.37
N VAL A 92 -7.64 -3.98 -1.00
CA VAL A 92 -6.69 -3.88 0.12
C VAL A 92 -7.35 -4.22 1.46
N PHE A 93 -8.59 -3.79 1.68
CA PHE A 93 -9.34 -4.14 2.89
C PHE A 93 -9.71 -5.62 2.94
N GLN A 94 -10.03 -6.24 1.81
CA GLN A 94 -10.32 -7.67 1.74
C GLN A 94 -9.07 -8.52 2.01
N HIS A 95 -7.92 -8.16 1.44
CA HIS A 95 -6.74 -9.04 1.42
C HIS A 95 -5.67 -8.70 2.46
N TYR A 96 -5.50 -7.42 2.81
CA TYR A 96 -4.40 -6.97 3.68
C TYR A 96 -4.87 -6.52 5.07
N ALA A 97 -6.02 -5.84 5.18
CA ALA A 97 -6.50 -5.37 6.49
C ALA A 97 -6.71 -6.48 7.55
N PRO A 98 -7.07 -7.75 7.21
CA PRO A 98 -7.15 -8.83 8.20
C PRO A 98 -5.80 -9.27 8.76
N LYS A 99 -4.69 -8.97 8.08
CA LYS A 99 -3.34 -9.36 8.52
C LYS A 99 -2.87 -8.46 9.67
N ASP A 100 -2.04 -8.99 10.56
CA ASP A 100 -1.36 -8.19 11.56
C ASP A 100 -0.25 -7.31 10.94
N SER A 101 0.19 -6.31 11.68
CA SER A 101 1.11 -5.30 11.19
C SER A 101 2.49 -5.87 10.85
N TRP A 102 2.95 -6.90 11.58
CA TRP A 102 4.24 -7.55 11.32
C TRP A 102 4.20 -8.36 10.03
N SER A 103 3.13 -9.14 9.82
CA SER A 103 2.87 -9.84 8.56
C SER A 103 2.86 -8.87 7.36
N LEU A 104 2.27 -7.69 7.51
CA LEU A 104 2.29 -6.66 6.46
C LEU A 104 3.68 -6.06 6.23
N SER A 105 4.49 -5.91 7.29
CA SER A 105 5.89 -5.47 7.17
C SER A 105 6.72 -6.48 6.39
N ILE A 106 6.59 -7.78 6.70
CA ILE A 106 7.28 -8.86 5.97
C ILE A 106 6.91 -8.82 4.49
N LEU A 107 5.62 -8.67 4.17
CA LEU A 107 5.17 -8.54 2.78
C LEU A 107 5.83 -7.35 2.09
N ALA A 108 5.84 -6.18 2.74
CA ALA A 108 6.45 -4.98 2.17
C ALA A 108 7.98 -5.09 2.00
N HIS A 109 8.67 -5.84 2.86
CA HIS A 109 10.11 -6.09 2.71
C HIS A 109 10.43 -6.99 1.50
N GLY A 110 9.46 -7.76 1.00
CA GLY A 110 9.59 -8.58 -0.22
C GLY A 110 9.35 -7.81 -1.54
N GLU A 111 9.06 -6.52 -1.45
CA GLU A 111 8.85 -5.64 -2.61
C GLU A 111 10.19 -5.04 -3.05
N SER A 112 10.45 -5.04 -4.37
CA SER A 112 11.73 -4.55 -4.89
C SER A 112 11.88 -3.05 -4.62
N SER A 113 10.80 -2.28 -4.61
CA SER A 113 10.84 -0.85 -4.28
C SER A 113 11.39 -0.54 -2.90
N TRP A 114 11.08 -1.35 -1.89
CA TRP A 114 11.62 -1.17 -0.55
C TRP A 114 13.09 -1.63 -0.50
N GLN A 115 13.41 -2.73 -1.18
CA GLN A 115 14.77 -3.28 -1.22
C GLN A 115 15.75 -2.36 -1.93
N HIS A 116 15.39 -1.81 -3.10
CA HIS A 116 16.22 -0.90 -3.87
C HIS A 116 16.53 0.37 -3.08
N ALA A 117 15.52 0.97 -2.44
CA ALA A 117 15.72 2.17 -1.60
C ALA A 117 16.61 1.90 -0.36
N ARG A 118 16.81 0.64 0.03
CA ARG A 118 17.69 0.23 1.14
C ARG A 118 18.99 -0.40 0.66
N GLU A 119 19.34 -0.30 -0.61
CA GLU A 119 20.63 -0.79 -1.09
C GLU A 119 21.77 -0.11 -0.31
N GLY A 120 22.68 -0.92 0.25
CA GLY A 120 23.78 -0.45 1.10
C GLY A 120 23.44 -0.24 2.58
N TYR A 121 22.20 -0.48 3.02
CA TYR A 121 21.78 -0.44 4.42
C TYR A 121 21.64 -1.85 5.02
N GLY A 122 22.01 -2.03 6.28
CA GLY A 122 21.74 -3.25 7.04
C GLY A 122 20.27 -3.37 7.45
N ASP A 123 19.87 -4.56 7.93
CA ASP A 123 18.48 -4.86 8.30
C ASP A 123 17.94 -3.94 9.40
N ASP A 124 18.79 -3.59 10.37
CA ASP A 124 18.43 -2.77 11.52
C ASP A 124 18.68 -1.26 11.31
N ASP A 125 19.31 -0.88 10.20
CA ASP A 125 19.70 0.49 9.95
C ASP A 125 18.48 1.39 9.70
N ARG A 126 18.57 2.61 10.25
CA ARG A 126 17.67 3.69 9.86
C ARG A 126 17.92 4.04 8.40
N CYS A 127 16.86 4.03 7.61
CA CYS A 127 16.86 4.50 6.24
C CYS A 127 15.64 5.40 6.03
N ASP A 128 15.89 6.63 5.62
CA ASP A 128 14.91 7.65 5.22
C ASP A 128 15.03 7.97 3.72
N VAL A 129 15.61 7.05 2.94
CA VAL A 129 15.69 7.17 1.48
C VAL A 129 14.27 7.08 0.89
N PRO A 130 13.87 8.06 0.06
CA PRO A 130 12.61 7.99 -0.66
C PRO A 130 12.59 6.83 -1.66
N MET A 131 11.51 6.07 -1.66
CA MET A 131 11.24 4.99 -2.60
C MET A 131 10.79 5.59 -3.95
N ALA A 132 11.45 5.17 -5.04
CA ALA A 132 11.09 5.61 -6.37
C ALA A 132 9.72 5.05 -6.78
N LEU A 133 8.87 5.90 -7.38
CA LEU A 133 7.57 5.48 -7.88
C LEU A 133 7.70 4.39 -8.96
N ASP A 134 8.72 4.51 -9.82
CA ASP A 134 8.99 3.53 -10.88
C ASP A 134 9.26 2.12 -10.34
N ASP A 135 9.85 2.00 -9.14
CA ASP A 135 10.01 0.68 -8.53
C ASP A 135 8.68 0.12 -8.00
N ILE A 136 7.80 0.98 -7.47
CA ILE A 136 6.45 0.57 -7.06
C ILE A 136 5.62 0.15 -8.29
N ILE A 137 5.82 0.81 -9.43
CA ILE A 137 5.22 0.43 -10.71
C ILE A 137 5.73 -0.95 -11.15
N GLN A 138 7.03 -1.23 -11.02
CA GLN A 138 7.58 -2.55 -11.30
C GLN A 138 7.01 -3.63 -10.37
N ASP A 139 6.87 -3.34 -9.07
CA ASP A 139 6.19 -4.23 -8.13
C ASP A 139 4.73 -4.49 -8.53
N ALA A 140 4.01 -3.46 -8.98
CA ALA A 140 2.65 -3.58 -9.49
C ALA A 140 2.59 -4.49 -10.73
N GLU A 141 3.44 -4.27 -11.72
CA GLU A 141 3.48 -5.08 -12.95
C GLU A 141 3.84 -6.54 -12.65
N ARG A 142 4.81 -6.79 -11.76
CA ARG A 142 5.16 -8.15 -11.28
C ARG A 142 3.95 -8.86 -10.68
N ILE A 143 3.18 -8.19 -9.82
CA ILE A 143 1.98 -8.76 -9.19
C ILE A 143 0.86 -8.96 -10.23
N LYS A 144 0.67 -8.03 -11.16
CA LYS A 144 -0.32 -8.12 -12.23
C LYS A 144 -0.06 -9.32 -13.14
N MET A 145 1.19 -9.51 -13.57
CA MET A 145 1.61 -10.67 -14.36
C MET A 145 1.42 -11.97 -13.60
N ARG A 146 1.72 -11.98 -12.30
CA ARG A 146 1.46 -13.15 -11.45
C ARG A 146 -0.03 -13.49 -11.39
N ARG A 147 -0.91 -12.52 -11.17
CA ARG A 147 -2.38 -12.74 -11.18
C ARG A 147 -2.83 -13.31 -12.52
N PHE A 148 -2.44 -12.67 -13.63
CA PHE A 148 -2.76 -13.13 -14.98
C PHE A 148 -2.32 -14.59 -15.22
N TYR A 149 -1.12 -14.97 -14.81
CA TYR A 149 -0.65 -16.34 -14.95
C TYR A 149 -1.53 -17.35 -14.18
N PHE A 150 -1.87 -17.06 -12.92
CA PHE A 150 -2.65 -18.00 -12.10
C PHE A 150 -4.13 -18.04 -12.48
N ASP A 151 -4.70 -16.91 -12.91
CA ASP A 151 -6.12 -16.79 -13.19
C ASP A 151 -6.46 -17.24 -14.62
N GLU A 152 -5.59 -16.93 -15.58
CA GLU A 152 -5.86 -17.19 -17.00
C GLU A 152 -5.05 -18.37 -17.55
N ILE A 153 -3.73 -18.41 -17.30
CA ILE A 153 -2.83 -19.37 -17.99
C ILE A 153 -2.83 -20.76 -17.34
N LEU A 154 -2.62 -20.83 -16.02
CA LEU A 154 -2.51 -22.11 -15.31
C LEU A 154 -3.77 -23.00 -15.45
N PRO A 155 -5.01 -22.47 -15.37
CA PRO A 155 -6.20 -23.27 -15.57
C PRO A 155 -6.33 -23.84 -16.98
N GLN A 156 -5.73 -23.20 -17.99
CA GLN A 156 -5.72 -23.71 -19.37
C GLN A 156 -4.74 -24.88 -19.50
N LEU A 157 -3.53 -24.74 -18.97
CA LEU A 157 -2.50 -25.80 -18.97
C LEU A 157 -2.97 -27.08 -18.27
N ASN A 158 -3.76 -26.94 -17.21
CA ASN A 158 -4.30 -28.07 -16.45
C ASN A 158 -5.49 -28.77 -17.14
N LYS A 159 -6.10 -28.17 -18.17
CA LYS A 159 -7.18 -28.79 -18.97
C LYS A 159 -6.66 -29.61 -20.15
N GLU A 160 -5.42 -29.35 -20.57
CA GLU A 160 -4.78 -30.03 -21.71
C GLU A 160 -3.98 -31.29 -21.30
N ASN A 161 -3.88 -31.56 -20.00
CA ASN A 161 -3.29 -32.78 -19.41
C ASN A 161 -4.37 -33.66 -18.78
#